data_AF-A0A661SCC1-F1
#
_entry.id   AF-A0A661SCC1-F1
#
_cell.length_a   1.000
_cell.length_b   1.000
_cell.length_c   1.000
_cell.angle_alpha   90.00
_cell.angle_beta   90.00
_cell.angle_gamma   90.00
#
_symmetry.space_group_name_H-M   'P 1'
#
loop_
_entity.id
_entity.type
_entity.pdbx_description
1 polymer ?
#
loop_
_entity_poly.entity_id
_entity_poly.type
_entity_poly.pdbx_seq_one_letter_code
_entity_poly.pdbx_strand_id
1 'polypeptide(L)' 'MAKRAGRKTPEVVFRDGKPTAVIIDIKEYQEMLERLEDVEDLKALEKIRKRAMKFRTLEEFLEEYNPGV' A
#
# COMPACT_ATOMS: atom_id res chain seq x y z
N MET A 1 11.67 -1.09 -19.30
CA MET A 1 10.57 -0.30 -18.72
C MET A 1 9.26 -0.85 -19.25
N ALA A 2 8.48 -1.53 -18.42
CA ALA A 2 7.23 -2.14 -18.87
C ALA A 2 6.21 -1.04 -19.19
N LYS A 3 5.70 -1.07 -20.42
CA LYS A 3 4.65 -0.18 -20.94
C LYS A 3 3.46 -0.27 -19.97
N ARG A 4 3.12 0.81 -19.24
CA ARG A 4 1.87 0.89 -18.47
C ARG A 4 0.75 0.55 -19.44
N ALA A 5 0.15 -0.63 -19.30
CA ALA A 5 -1.03 -1.00 -20.06
C ALA A 5 -2.03 0.15 -19.89
N GLY A 6 -2.48 0.74 -21.00
CA GLY A 6 -3.17 2.03 -20.99
C GLY A 6 -4.28 2.02 -19.96
N ARG A 7 -4.22 2.95 -19.00
CA ARG A 7 -5.31 3.18 -18.04
C ARG A 7 -6.58 3.35 -18.86
N LYS A 8 -7.50 2.39 -18.75
CA LYS A 8 -8.80 2.50 -19.40
C LYS A 8 -9.55 3.61 -18.69
N THR A 9 -10.25 4.45 -19.44
CA THR A 9 -11.11 5.47 -18.83
C THR A 9 -12.16 4.76 -17.96
N PRO A 10 -12.28 5.08 -16.66
CA PRO A 10 -13.30 4.50 -15.80
C PRO A 10 -14.70 4.83 -16.32
N GLU A 11 -15.60 3.87 -16.27
CA GLU A 11 -17.01 4.10 -16.60
C GLU A 11 -17.75 4.57 -15.34
N VAL A 12 -18.72 5.47 -15.49
CA VAL A 12 -19.49 6.04 -14.37
C VAL A 12 -20.94 5.57 -14.47
N VAL A 13 -21.45 4.98 -13.39
CA VAL A 13 -22.84 4.51 -13.28
C VAL A 13 -23.70 5.62 -12.68
N PHE A 14 -24.79 5.97 -13.36
CA PHE A 14 -25.76 6.96 -12.92
C PHE A 14 -27.05 6.30 -12.40
N ARG A 15 -27.63 6.87 -11.34
CA ARG A 15 -28.97 6.55 -10.82
C ARG A 15 -29.71 7.85 -10.56
N ASP A 16 -30.93 7.98 -11.09
CA ASP A 16 -31.75 9.20 -11.00
C ASP A 16 -31.02 10.47 -11.48
N GLY A 17 -30.22 10.33 -12.54
CA GLY A 17 -29.42 11.43 -13.10
C GLY A 17 -28.20 11.82 -12.27
N LYS A 18 -27.89 11.10 -11.17
CA LYS A 18 -26.73 11.36 -10.30
C LYS A 18 -25.70 10.24 -10.41
N PRO A 19 -24.38 10.54 -10.44
CA PRO A 19 -23.34 9.52 -10.44
C PRO A 19 -23.32 8.81 -9.08
N THR A 20 -23.36 7.47 -9.09
CA THR A 20 -23.43 6.66 -7.87
C THR A 20 -22.32 5.62 -7.73
N ALA A 21 -21.69 5.21 -8.83
CA ALA A 21 -20.60 4.24 -8.79
C ALA A 21 -19.67 4.42 -10.01
N VAL A 22 -18.50 3.79 -9.95
CA VAL A 22 -17.55 3.71 -11.06
C VAL A 22 -17.20 2.25 -11.33
N ILE A 23 -16.98 1.90 -12.59
CA ILE A 23 -16.48 0.59 -13.01
C ILE A 23 -15.05 0.79 -13.48
N ILE A 24 -14.14 0.03 -12.88
CA ILE A 24 -12.71 0.03 -13.15
C ILE A 24 -12.20 -1.39 -13.27
N ASP A 25 -11.04 -1.55 -13.90
CA ASP A 25 -10.34 -2.84 -13.94
C ASP A 25 -9.98 -3.27 -12.51
N ILE A 26 -10.18 -4.55 -12.21
CA ILE A 26 -9.90 -5.07 -10.87
C ILE A 26 -8.44 -4.88 -10.45
N LYS A 27 -7.50 -4.94 -11.40
CA LYS A 27 -6.08 -4.70 -11.11
C LYS A 27 -5.80 -3.24 -10.76
N GLU A 28 -6.52 -2.31 -11.40
CA GLU A 28 -6.39 -0.88 -11.07
C GLU A 28 -6.97 -0.59 -9.69
N TYR A 29 -8.10 -1.21 -9.33
CA TYR A 29 -8.64 -1.13 -7.98
C TYR A 29 -7.63 -1.64 -6.93
N GLN A 30 -7.01 -2.80 -7.18
CA GLN A 30 -6.00 -3.37 -6.28
C GLN A 30 -4.77 -2.46 -6.15
N GLU A 31 -4.23 -1.93 -7.25
CA GLU A 31 -3.11 -0.97 -7.22
C GLU A 31 -3.49 0.30 -6.41
N MET A 32 -4.74 0.77 -6.52
CA MET A 32 -5.21 1.91 -5.73
C MET A 32 -5.23 1.62 -4.22
N LEU A 33 -5.59 0.40 -3.81
CA LEU A 33 -5.55 -0.02 -2.41
C LEU A 33 -4.11 -0.11 -1.89
N GLU A 34 -3.23 -0.79 -2.62
CA GLU A 34 -1.80 -0.90 -2.27
C GLU A 34 -1.16 0.49 -2.08
N ARG A 35 -1.44 1.42 -2.99
CA ARG A 35 -0.93 2.79 -2.88
C ARG A 35 -1.50 3.56 -1.69
N LEU A 36 -2.70 3.23 -1.21
CA LEU A 36 -3.25 3.83 -0.01
C LEU A 36 -2.52 3.32 1.23
N GLU A 37 -2.25 2.02 1.29
CA GLU A 37 -1.47 1.37 2.35
C GLU A 37 -0.02 1.89 2.39
N ASP A 38 0.64 2.01 1.23
CA ASP A 38 1.99 2.59 1.10
C ASP A 38 2.09 3.98 1.77
N VAL A 39 1.05 4.80 1.65
CA VAL A 39 1.02 6.14 2.26
C VAL A 39 0.95 6.05 3.79
N GLU A 40 0.26 5.06 4.34
CA GLU A 40 0.20 4.83 5.78
C GLU A 40 1.54 4.29 6.31
N ASP A 41 2.15 3.36 5.59
CA ASP A 41 3.47 2.81 5.90
C ASP A 41 4.56 3.89 5.90
N LEU A 42 4.56 4.78 4.89
CA LEU A 42 5.49 5.91 4.85
C LEU A 42 5.32 6.83 6.07
N LYS A 43 4.08 7.11 6.49
CA LYS A 43 3.83 7.90 7.71
C LYS A 43 4.32 7.18 8.97
N ALA A 44 4.19 5.86 9.03
CA ALA A 44 4.73 5.06 10.14
C ALA A 44 6.26 5.15 10.17
N LEU A 45 6.93 4.98 9.03
CA LEU A 45 8.38 5.11 8.88
C LEU A 45 8.88 6.50 9.27
N GLU A 46 8.18 7.57 8.89
CA GLU A 46 8.51 8.93 9.32
C GLU A 46 8.43 9.11 10.85
N LYS A 47 7.41 8.53 11.50
CA LYS A 47 7.29 8.56 12.97
C LYS A 47 8.43 7.79 13.63
N ILE A 48 8.80 6.65 13.08
CA ILE A 48 9.93 5.82 13.51
C ILE A 48 11.23 6.63 13.43
N ARG A 49 11.48 7.27 12.28
CA ARG A 49 12.69 8.06 12.02
C ARG A 49 12.84 9.27 12.94
N LYS A 50 11.74 9.86 13.43
CA LYS A 50 11.76 10.99 14.37
C LYS A 50 12.22 10.63 15.79
N ARG A 51 12.24 9.34 16.15
CA ARG A 51 12.75 8.87 17.44
C ARG A 51 14.17 8.35 17.25
N ALA A 52 15.05 8.54 18.24
CA ALA A 52 16.35 7.89 18.27
C ALA A 52 16.14 6.38 18.43
N MET A 53 16.02 5.68 17.31
CA MET A 53 15.86 4.24 17.25
C MET A 53 17.21 3.59 17.53
N LYS A 54 17.28 2.80 18.61
CA LYS A 54 18.34 1.82 18.77
C LYS A 54 17.96 0.62 17.91
N PHE A 55 18.71 0.41 16.85
CA PHE A 55 18.62 -0.80 16.04
C PHE A 55 19.57 -1.83 16.64
N ARG A 56 19.14 -3.09 16.66
CA ARG A 56 20.03 -4.23 16.90
C ARG A 56 20.54 -4.77 15.58
N THR A 57 21.69 -5.44 15.60
CA THR A 57 22.18 -6.13 14.41
C THR A 57 21.34 -7.37 14.10
N LEU A 58 21.49 -7.90 12.89
CA LEU A 58 20.82 -9.14 12.51
C LEU A 58 21.34 -10.31 13.36
N GLU A 59 22.62 -10.31 13.68
CA GLU A 59 23.28 -11.31 14.53
C GLU A 59 22.69 -11.31 15.94
N GLU A 60 22.56 -10.12 16.56
CA GLU A 60 21.91 -9.96 17.87
C GLU A 60 20.46 -10.44 17.85
N PHE A 61 19.72 -10.19 16.76
CA PHE A 61 18.37 -10.73 16.59
C PHE A 61 18.37 -12.26 16.55
N LEU A 62 19.25 -12.87 15.76
CA LEU A 62 19.28 -14.32 15.54
C LEU A 62 19.71 -15.10 16.77
N GLU A 63 20.58 -14.51 17.62
CA GLU A 63 20.96 -15.10 18.91
C GLU A 63 19.79 -15.13 19.91
N GLU A 64 18.94 -14.11 19.92
CA GLU A 64 17.74 -14.06 20.75
C GLU A 64 16.55 -14.84 20.17
N TYR A 65 16.53 -15.00 18.85
CA TYR A 65 15.42 -15.60 18.14
C TYR A 65 15.40 -17.13 18.34
N ASN A 66 14.59 -17.56 19.31
CA ASN A 66 14.29 -18.98 19.50
C ASN A 66 12.91 -19.30 18.88
N PRO A 67 12.85 -19.91 17.69
CA PRO A 67 11.59 -20.33 17.09
C PRO A 67 11.03 -21.51 17.88
N GLY A 68 10.28 -21.21 18.94
CA GLY A 68 9.49 -22.16 19.72
C GLY A 68 8.07 -22.29 19.19
N VAL A 69 7.90 -22.36 17.86
CA VAL A 69 6.62 -22.59 17.18
C VAL A 69 6.72 -23.78 16.25
#